data_AF-A0A7V9T811-F1
#
_entry.id   AF-A0A7V9T811-F1
#
_cell.length_a   1.000
_cell.length_b   1.000
_cell.length_c   1.000
_cell.angle_alpha   90.00
_cell.angle_beta   90.00
_cell.angle_gamma   90.00
#
_symmetry.space_group_name_H-M   'P 1'
#
loop_
_entity.id
_entity.type
_entity.pdbx_description
1 polymer ?
#
loop_
_entity_poly.entity_id
_entity_poly.type
_entity_poly.pdbx_seq_one_letter_code
_entity_poly.pdbx_strand_id
1 'polypeptide(L)'
;MRPDGPVRTTARVARAPTPLEPAGGGPVARVAVDVTLAHLDRPFDYAVPPEIDAAVVPGARVVARFAGKQVSGYVLERVDASGHTGRLEPLRRAVSREPVLTAEVARLCRAVADRYAGTLASVLRMAVPPRHARVEREEPAPAVHGPPPAVVAGDWAHVDGGPALLG
;
A
#
# COMPACT_ATOMS: atom_id res chain seq x y z
N MET A 1 -68.87 -0.55 -1.35
CA MET A 1 -68.82 -1.74 -0.46
C MET A 1 -67.51 -2.49 -0.74
N ARG A 2 -66.47 -2.21 0.09
CA ARG A 2 -65.19 -2.93 0.35
C ARG A 2 -64.22 -3.30 -0.82
N PRO A 3 -62.89 -3.48 -0.57
CA PRO A 3 -61.91 -2.61 0.13
C PRO A 3 -60.48 -2.60 -0.52
N ASP A 4 -59.56 -1.81 0.06
CA ASP A 4 -58.09 -1.97 0.29
C ASP A 4 -57.15 -2.60 -0.77
N GLY A 5 -55.90 -2.15 -0.94
CA GLY A 5 -55.08 -1.34 -0.03
C GLY A 5 -53.70 -0.96 -0.60
N PRO A 6 -52.79 -0.39 0.21
CA PRO A 6 -51.52 0.16 -0.28
C PRO A 6 -50.45 -0.92 -0.48
N VAL A 7 -49.78 -0.87 -1.64
CA VAL A 7 -48.62 -1.71 -1.96
C VAL A 7 -47.44 -1.30 -1.09
N ARG A 8 -47.04 -2.19 -0.17
CA ARG A 8 -45.82 -2.04 0.63
C ARG A 8 -44.61 -2.55 -0.17
N THR A 9 -43.76 -1.63 -0.63
CA THR A 9 -42.41 -1.97 -1.10
C THR A 9 -41.55 -2.31 0.10
N THR A 10 -41.18 -3.58 0.25
CA THR A 10 -40.23 -4.02 1.27
C THR A 10 -38.81 -3.66 0.81
N ALA A 11 -38.16 -2.74 1.53
CA ALA A 11 -36.74 -2.47 1.35
C ALA A 11 -35.95 -3.68 1.89
N ARG A 12 -35.16 -4.32 1.02
CA ARG A 12 -34.28 -5.42 1.39
C ARG A 12 -33.13 -4.88 2.26
N VAL A 13 -33.18 -5.19 3.55
CA VAL A 13 -32.08 -4.89 4.49
C VAL A 13 -30.83 -5.63 4.01
N ALA A 14 -29.78 -4.87 3.69
CA ALA A 14 -28.49 -5.42 3.32
C ALA A 14 -27.88 -6.14 4.52
N ARG A 15 -27.52 -7.42 4.34
CA ARG A 15 -26.92 -8.27 5.35
C ARG A 15 -25.56 -7.67 5.77
N ALA A 16 -25.35 -7.51 7.07
CA ALA A 16 -24.04 -7.11 7.61
C ALA A 16 -22.97 -8.15 7.19
N PRO A 17 -21.76 -7.72 6.79
CA PRO A 17 -20.71 -8.67 6.43
C PRO A 17 -20.31 -9.47 7.68
N THR A 18 -20.24 -10.79 7.52
CA THR A 18 -19.69 -11.71 8.53
C THR A 18 -18.28 -11.27 8.94
N PRO A 19 -17.89 -11.36 10.22
CA PRO A 19 -16.51 -11.15 10.63
C PRO A 19 -15.61 -12.15 9.92
N LEU A 20 -14.67 -11.59 9.19
CA LEU A 20 -13.74 -12.31 8.34
C LEU A 20 -12.49 -12.58 9.17
N GLU A 21 -12.24 -13.83 9.54
CA GLU A 21 -11.02 -14.21 10.29
C GLU A 21 -9.78 -13.98 9.40
N PRO A 22 -8.78 -13.20 9.84
CA PRO A 22 -7.63 -12.89 9.01
C PRO A 22 -6.56 -13.99 9.09
N ALA A 23 -6.06 -14.41 7.94
CA ALA A 23 -4.92 -15.29 7.77
C ALA A 23 -3.61 -14.48 7.70
N GLY A 24 -2.85 -14.46 8.80
CA GLY A 24 -1.45 -14.02 8.77
C GLY A 24 -1.24 -12.50 8.65
N GLY A 25 -1.97 -11.73 9.45
CA GLY A 25 -1.80 -10.29 9.66
C GLY A 25 -3.07 -9.73 10.30
N GLY A 26 -3.00 -8.74 11.20
CA GLY A 26 -4.21 -8.20 11.84
C GLY A 26 -5.27 -7.76 10.81
N PRO A 27 -6.58 -7.82 11.12
CA PRO A 27 -7.68 -7.65 10.15
C PRO A 27 -7.81 -6.22 9.61
N VAL A 28 -6.97 -5.30 10.09
CA VAL A 28 -6.94 -3.91 9.68
C VAL A 28 -5.62 -3.61 8.96
N ALA A 29 -5.71 -2.95 7.81
CA ALA A 29 -4.57 -2.38 7.12
C ALA A 29 -4.55 -0.86 7.30
N ARG A 30 -3.42 -0.30 7.75
CA ARG A 30 -3.20 1.15 7.67
C ARG A 30 -2.59 1.48 6.31
N VAL A 31 -3.25 2.35 5.56
CA VAL A 31 -2.92 2.61 4.16
C VAL A 31 -2.59 4.09 3.96
N ALA A 32 -1.45 4.35 3.32
CA ALA A 32 -1.18 5.65 2.70
C ALA A 32 -1.94 5.70 1.37
N VAL A 33 -3.07 6.41 1.34
CA VAL A 33 -3.86 6.61 0.12
C VAL A 33 -3.19 7.66 -0.77
N ASP A 34 -3.25 7.47 -2.08
CA ASP A 34 -2.69 8.38 -3.08
C ASP A 34 -3.63 9.60 -3.27
N VAL A 35 -3.66 10.45 -2.24
CA VAL A 35 -4.40 11.71 -2.20
C VAL A 35 -3.46 12.79 -1.66
N THR A 36 -3.24 13.84 -2.43
CA THR A 36 -2.19 14.84 -2.15
C THR A 36 -2.70 16.09 -1.43
N LEU A 37 -3.89 16.02 -0.82
CA LEU A 37 -4.43 17.13 -0.02
C LEU A 37 -3.77 17.13 1.35
N ALA A 38 -3.14 18.25 1.75
CA ALA A 38 -2.34 18.32 2.97
C ALA A 38 -3.10 17.92 4.25
N HIS A 39 -4.38 18.30 4.38
CA HIS A 39 -5.21 17.92 5.53
C HIS A 39 -5.57 16.42 5.57
N LEU A 40 -5.22 15.66 4.54
CA LEU A 40 -5.41 14.21 4.43
C LEU A 40 -4.08 13.45 4.45
N ASP A 41 -2.95 14.10 4.77
CA ASP A 41 -1.63 13.48 4.80
C ASP A 41 -1.42 12.61 6.06
N ARG A 42 -2.19 11.53 6.14
CA ARG A 42 -2.11 10.54 7.20
C ARG A 42 -2.52 9.15 6.70
N PRO A 43 -2.15 8.08 7.42
CA PRO A 43 -2.70 6.76 7.14
C PRO A 43 -4.21 6.70 7.41
N PHE A 44 -4.88 5.85 6.64
CA PHE A 44 -6.29 5.52 6.82
C PHE A 44 -6.45 4.02 7.07
N ASP A 45 -7.31 3.68 8.03
CA ASP A 45 -7.55 2.30 8.41
C ASP A 45 -8.64 1.69 7.52
N TYR A 46 -8.37 0.49 7.01
CA TYR A 46 -9.30 -0.28 6.18
C TYR A 46 -9.44 -1.70 6.73
N ALA A 47 -10.64 -2.27 6.62
CA ALA A 47 -10.83 -3.69 6.86
C ALA A 47 -10.22 -4.49 5.71
N VAL A 48 -9.58 -5.62 6.05
CA VAL A 48 -8.99 -6.54 5.07
C VAL A 48 -9.95 -7.72 4.84
N PRO A 49 -10.51 -7.87 3.63
CA PRO A 49 -11.28 -9.06 3.27
C PRO A 49 -10.38 -10.31 3.12
N PRO A 50 -10.80 -11.51 3.57
CA PRO A 50 -10.05 -12.76 3.48
C PRO A 50 -9.71 -13.15 2.06
N GLU A 51 -10.55 -12.75 1.11
CA GLU A 51 -10.35 -13.07 -0.30
C GLU A 51 -9.08 -12.43 -0.85
N ILE A 52 -8.59 -11.35 -0.22
CA ILE A 52 -7.36 -10.64 -0.62
C ILE A 52 -6.32 -10.59 0.49
N ASP A 53 -6.58 -11.20 1.63
CA ASP A 53 -5.81 -11.04 2.85
C ASP A 53 -4.33 -11.42 2.71
N ALA A 54 -4.05 -12.57 2.10
CA ALA A 54 -2.70 -13.05 1.81
C ALA A 54 -1.89 -12.10 0.89
N ALA A 55 -2.56 -11.24 0.11
CA ALA A 55 -1.91 -10.27 -0.77
C ALA A 55 -1.79 -8.87 -0.15
N VAL A 56 -2.46 -8.62 0.98
CA VAL A 56 -2.46 -7.33 1.68
C VAL A 56 -1.36 -7.37 2.76
N VAL A 57 -0.11 -7.35 2.32
CA VAL A 57 1.06 -7.32 3.20
C VAL A 57 1.64 -5.90 3.29
N PRO A 58 2.40 -5.53 4.34
CA PRO A 58 3.12 -4.27 4.39
C PRO A 58 3.96 -4.04 3.11
N GLY A 59 3.86 -2.85 2.54
CA GLY A 59 4.51 -2.48 1.29
C GLY A 59 3.70 -2.79 0.03
N ALA A 60 2.65 -3.61 0.11
CA ALA A 60 1.83 -3.97 -1.05
C ALA A 60 1.00 -2.78 -1.55
N ARG A 61 0.84 -2.70 -2.88
CA ARG A 61 -0.02 -1.71 -3.52
C ARG A 61 -1.48 -2.21 -3.53
N VAL A 62 -2.40 -1.37 -3.08
CA VAL A 62 -3.83 -1.69 -2.94
C VAL A 62 -4.71 -0.64 -3.62
N VAL A 63 -5.98 -0.98 -3.81
CA VAL A 63 -7.03 -0.01 -4.16
C VAL A 63 -8.04 0.07 -3.04
N ALA A 64 -8.31 1.28 -2.59
CA ALA A 64 -9.29 1.61 -1.57
C ALA A 64 -10.42 2.46 -2.15
N ARG A 65 -11.55 2.54 -1.44
CA ARG A 65 -12.58 3.56 -1.70
C ARG A 65 -12.32 4.73 -0.77
N PHE A 66 -12.21 5.93 -1.31
CA PHE A 66 -11.99 7.16 -0.55
C PHE A 66 -12.88 8.26 -1.12
N ALA A 67 -13.71 8.87 -0.27
CA ALA A 67 -14.69 9.90 -0.68
C ALA A 67 -15.50 9.51 -1.94
N GLY A 68 -15.98 8.27 -2.00
CA GLY A 68 -16.78 7.75 -3.11
C GLY A 68 -16.02 7.35 -4.38
N LYS A 69 -14.70 7.56 -4.44
CA LYS A 69 -13.85 7.21 -5.60
C LYS A 69 -12.92 6.04 -5.26
N GLN A 70 -12.46 5.32 -6.28
CA GLN A 70 -11.38 4.34 -6.09
C GLN A 70 -10.04 5.07 -6.19
N VAL A 71 -9.19 4.86 -5.19
CA VAL A 71 -7.85 5.45 -5.12
C VAL A 71 -6.83 4.35 -4.86
N SER A 72 -5.65 4.48 -5.46
CA SER A 72 -4.52 3.63 -5.15
C SER A 72 -3.95 3.99 -3.77
N GLY A 73 -3.19 3.08 -3.18
CA GLY A 73 -2.44 3.33 -1.97
C GLY A 73 -1.45 2.21 -1.67
N TYR A 74 -0.70 2.38 -0.60
CA TYR A 74 0.23 1.37 -0.09
C TYR A 74 -0.11 0.99 1.34
N VAL A 75 -0.08 -0.30 1.63
CA VAL A 75 -0.20 -0.81 3.00
C VAL A 75 1.08 -0.42 3.75
N LEU A 76 0.95 0.33 4.83
CA LEU A 76 2.09 0.67 5.69
C LEU A 76 2.31 -0.43 6.74
N GLU A 77 1.21 -0.94 7.30
CA GLU A 77 1.22 -1.97 8.34
C GLU A 77 -0.13 -2.70 8.43
N ARG A 78 -0.10 -3.87 9.08
CA ARG A 78 -1.26 -4.69 9.45
C ARG A 78 -1.39 -4.67 10.98
N VAL A 79 -2.57 -4.34 11.49
CA VAL A 79 -2.83 -4.19 12.93
C VAL A 79 -4.10 -4.93 13.34
N ASP A 80 -4.15 -5.36 14.61
CA ASP A 80 -5.27 -6.16 15.13
C ASP A 80 -6.56 -5.35 15.29
N ALA A 81 -6.42 -4.06 15.58
CA ALA A 81 -7.54 -3.16 15.83
C ALA A 81 -7.28 -1.76 15.28
N SER A 82 -8.37 -1.09 14.88
CA SER A 82 -8.37 0.32 14.52
C SER A 82 -8.77 1.18 15.71
N GLY A 83 -8.19 2.38 15.81
CA GLY A 83 -8.69 3.41 16.73
C GLY A 83 -9.96 4.12 16.22
N HIS A 84 -10.41 3.80 15.01
CA HIS A 84 -11.62 4.37 14.43
C HIS A 84 -12.88 3.74 15.06
N THR A 85 -13.79 4.58 15.54
CA THR A 85 -15.02 4.15 16.22
C THR A 85 -16.15 3.79 15.25
N GLY A 86 -16.04 4.18 13.98
CA GLY A 86 -17.00 3.86 12.93
C GLY A 86 -16.71 2.54 12.22
N ARG A 87 -17.55 2.22 11.24
CA ARG A 87 -17.33 1.05 10.37
C ARG A 87 -16.16 1.32 9.43
N LEU A 88 -15.16 0.43 9.45
CA LEU A 88 -14.09 0.44 8.47
C LEU A 88 -14.61 0.08 7.08
N GLU A 89 -14.22 0.89 6.09
CA GLU A 89 -14.41 0.54 4.69
C GLU A 89 -13.50 -0.65 4.35
N PRO A 90 -13.98 -1.67 3.63
CA PRO A 90 -13.14 -2.76 3.17
C PRO A 90 -12.25 -2.32 2.00
N LEU A 91 -11.02 -2.83 1.97
CA LEU A 91 -10.18 -2.73 0.78
C LEU A 91 -10.87 -3.33 -0.44
N ARG A 92 -10.69 -2.72 -1.62
CA ARG A 92 -11.36 -3.16 -2.85
C ARG A 92 -10.62 -4.29 -3.53
N ARG A 93 -9.28 -4.22 -3.56
CA ARG A 93 -8.39 -5.25 -4.09
C ARG A 93 -6.93 -4.97 -3.74
N ALA A 94 -6.12 -6.02 -3.67
CA ALA A 94 -4.67 -5.91 -3.83
C ALA A 94 -4.34 -5.76 -5.33
N VAL A 95 -3.42 -4.86 -5.67
CA VAL A 95 -2.97 -4.67 -7.06
C VAL A 95 -1.88 -5.70 -7.40
N SER A 96 -0.97 -5.93 -6.47
CA SER A 96 0.07 -6.95 -6.48
C SER A 96 0.36 -7.37 -5.04
N ARG A 97 0.77 -8.63 -4.85
CA ARG A 97 1.27 -9.12 -3.57
C ARG A 97 2.71 -8.68 -3.29
N GLU A 98 3.40 -8.16 -4.29
CA GLU A 98 4.80 -7.75 -4.16
C GLU A 98 4.92 -6.52 -3.25
N PRO A 99 5.69 -6.59 -2.15
CA PRO A 99 5.91 -5.46 -1.25
C PRO A 99 6.92 -4.48 -1.86
N VAL A 100 6.45 -3.71 -2.85
CA VAL A 100 7.29 -2.75 -3.60
C VAL A 100 7.72 -1.52 -2.77
N LEU A 101 7.06 -1.27 -1.64
CA LEU A 101 7.42 -0.21 -0.70
C LEU A 101 8.02 -0.83 0.57
N THR A 102 9.34 -0.72 0.73
CA THR A 102 10.01 -1.15 1.96
C THR A 102 9.74 -0.18 3.12
N ALA A 103 9.92 -0.66 4.35
CA ALA A 103 9.72 0.16 5.54
C ALA A 103 10.74 1.33 5.60
N GLU A 104 11.98 1.10 5.17
CA GLU A 104 13.04 2.11 5.09
C GLU A 104 12.64 3.24 4.13
N VAL A 105 12.15 2.88 2.94
CA VAL A 105 11.70 3.85 1.94
C VAL A 105 10.47 4.60 2.45
N ALA A 106 9.50 3.92 3.08
CA ALA A 106 8.33 4.58 3.66
C ALA A 106 8.73 5.62 4.73
N ARG A 107 9.65 5.26 5.65
CA ARG A 107 10.18 6.18 6.66
C ARG A 107 10.92 7.37 6.03
N LEU A 108 11.75 7.11 5.02
CA LEU A 108 12.46 8.16 4.30
C LEU A 108 11.48 9.11 3.59
N CYS A 109 10.48 8.57 2.88
CA CYS A 109 9.48 9.37 2.20
C CYS A 109 8.68 10.24 3.18
N ARG A 110 8.33 9.71 4.36
CA ARG A 110 7.69 10.50 5.44
C ARG A 110 8.60 11.64 5.89
N ALA A 111 9.88 11.35 6.19
CA ALA A 111 10.84 12.36 6.62
C ALA A 111 11.05 13.46 5.56
N VAL A 112 11.07 13.09 4.27
CA VAL A 112 11.14 14.06 3.15
C VAL A 112 9.87 14.90 3.09
N ALA A 113 8.69 14.29 3.18
CA ALA A 113 7.43 15.03 3.18
C ALA A 113 7.37 16.03 4.34
N ASP A 114 7.76 15.63 5.55
CA ASP A 114 7.81 16.50 6.73
C ASP A 114 8.79 17.65 6.55
N ARG A 115 10.01 17.37 6.06
CA ARG A 115 11.06 18.36 5.87
C ARG A 115 10.70 19.44 4.85
N TYR A 116 9.99 19.06 3.79
CA TYR A 116 9.68 19.94 2.67
C TYR A 116 8.20 20.37 2.62
N ALA A 117 7.45 20.19 3.72
CA ALA A 117 6.02 20.50 3.82
C ALA A 117 5.17 19.90 2.67
N GLY A 118 5.56 18.72 2.21
CA GLY A 118 4.84 17.92 1.22
C GLY A 118 3.91 16.89 1.87
N THR A 119 3.27 16.07 1.03
CA THR A 119 2.50 14.90 1.51
C THR A 119 3.26 13.62 1.23
N LEU A 120 3.07 12.59 2.07
CA LEU A 120 3.64 11.27 1.88
C LEU A 120 3.25 10.69 0.51
N ALA A 121 1.99 10.86 0.09
CA ALA A 121 1.51 10.42 -1.22
C ALA A 121 2.30 11.06 -2.38
N SER A 122 2.56 12.37 -2.31
CA SER A 122 3.37 13.09 -3.31
C SER A 122 4.81 12.63 -3.39
N VAL A 123 5.41 12.16 -2.29
CA VAL A 123 6.79 11.64 -2.30
C VAL A 123 6.80 10.18 -2.80
N LEU A 124 5.85 9.36 -2.34
CA LEU A 124 5.76 7.95 -2.72
C LEU A 124 5.56 7.74 -4.23
N ARG A 125 4.80 8.61 -4.91
CA ARG A 125 4.64 8.53 -6.37
C ARG A 125 5.93 8.75 -7.17
N MET A 126 6.92 9.43 -6.57
CA MET A 126 8.24 9.63 -7.16
C MET A 126 9.20 8.51 -6.77
N ALA A 127 9.10 8.03 -5.53
CA ALA A 127 9.96 6.99 -4.99
C ALA A 127 9.65 5.59 -5.53
N VAL A 128 8.36 5.29 -5.77
CA VAL A 128 7.93 3.97 -6.23
C VAL A 128 7.48 4.05 -7.69
N PRO A 129 8.19 3.38 -8.62
CA PRO A 129 7.83 3.39 -10.02
C PRO A 129 6.40 2.91 -10.30
N PRO A 130 5.80 3.36 -11.42
CA PRO A 130 4.54 2.79 -11.90
C PRO A 130 4.63 1.27 -12.07
N ARG A 131 3.49 0.61 -11.87
CA ARG A 131 3.40 -0.85 -12.02
C ARG A 131 3.72 -1.29 -13.45
N HIS A 132 4.59 -2.29 -13.59
CA HIS A 132 4.79 -3.04 -14.84
C HIS A 132 4.24 -4.46 -14.72
N ALA A 133 2.92 -4.61 -14.95
CA ALA A 133 2.16 -5.84 -14.67
C ALA A 133 2.65 -7.10 -15.41
N ARG A 134 3.39 -6.96 -16.51
CA ARG A 134 3.99 -8.10 -17.23
C ARG A 134 5.15 -8.71 -16.45
N VAL A 135 6.04 -7.87 -15.92
CA VAL A 135 7.24 -8.28 -15.16
C VAL A 135 6.83 -8.94 -13.85
N GLU A 136 5.78 -8.43 -13.19
CA GLU A 136 5.29 -9.02 -11.93
C GLU A 136 4.68 -10.43 -12.06
N ARG A 137 4.39 -10.90 -13.28
CA ARG A 137 3.92 -12.28 -13.50
C ARG A 137 5.07 -13.26 -13.68
N GLU A 138 6.26 -12.76 -14.01
CA GLU A 138 7.45 -13.57 -14.14
C GLU A 138 7.95 -13.89 -12.73
N GLU A 139 8.37 -15.14 -12.49
CA GLU A 139 9.03 -15.45 -11.22
C GLU A 139 10.34 -14.65 -11.16
N PRO A 140 10.52 -13.80 -10.13
CA PRO A 140 11.76 -13.06 -10.00
C PRO A 140 12.91 -14.06 -9.88
N ALA A 141 13.97 -13.82 -10.66
CA ALA A 141 15.22 -14.53 -10.42
C ALA A 141 15.60 -14.37 -8.95
N PRO A 142 16.14 -15.43 -8.30
CA PRO A 142 16.56 -15.34 -6.91
C PRO A 142 17.49 -14.14 -6.76
N ALA A 143 17.20 -13.30 -5.76
CA ALA A 143 17.99 -12.10 -5.53
C ALA A 143 19.44 -12.51 -5.27
N VAL A 144 20.33 -12.17 -6.20
CA VAL A 144 21.76 -12.41 -6.05
C VAL A 144 22.32 -11.30 -5.17
N HIS A 145 22.17 -11.45 -3.85
CA HIS A 145 22.86 -10.63 -2.88
C HIS A 145 24.16 -11.31 -2.47
N GLY A 146 25.14 -11.28 -3.37
CA GLY A 146 26.53 -11.53 -3.01
C GLY A 146 27.19 -10.25 -2.51
N PRO A 147 28.31 -10.33 -1.76
CA PRO A 147 29.16 -9.16 -1.60
C PRO A 147 29.48 -8.61 -3.00
N PRO A 148 29.47 -7.27 -3.19
CA PRO A 148 29.91 -6.72 -4.46
C PRO A 148 31.30 -7.30 -4.79
N PRO A 149 31.61 -7.52 -6.07
CA PRO A 149 32.94 -7.99 -6.46
C PRO A 149 33.98 -7.09 -5.82
N ALA A 150 35.09 -7.68 -5.36
CA ALA A 150 36.18 -6.93 -4.80
C ALA A 150 36.66 -5.91 -5.84
N VAL A 151 36.57 -4.63 -5.49
CA VAL A 151 37.05 -3.53 -6.33
C VAL A 151 38.57 -3.59 -6.33
N VAL A 152 39.19 -3.78 -7.50
CA VAL A 152 40.65 -3.74 -7.66
C VAL A 152 41.09 -2.40 -8.22
N ALA A 153 42.34 -2.02 -7.98
CA ALA A 153 42.87 -0.70 -8.38
C ALA A 153 42.73 -0.39 -9.89
N GLY A 154 42.72 -1.43 -10.73
CA GLY A 154 42.50 -1.29 -12.16
C GLY A 154 41.07 -0.89 -12.55
N ASP A 155 40.07 -1.16 -11.70
CA ASP A 155 38.67 -0.91 -12.01
C ASP A 155 38.37 0.59 -12.11
N TRP A 156 39.16 1.43 -11.42
CA TRP A 156 39.02 2.89 -11.43
C TRP A 156 40.01 3.61 -12.34
N ALA A 157 40.87 2.87 -13.07
CA ALA A 157 41.91 3.46 -13.91
C ALA A 157 41.35 4.27 -15.10
N HIS A 158 40.10 4.04 -15.47
CA HIS A 158 39.39 4.78 -16.53
C HIS A 158 38.75 6.08 -16.04
N VAL A 159 38.73 6.32 -14.72
CA VAL A 159 38.19 7.53 -14.10
C VAL A 159 39.36 8.41 -13.69
N ASP A 160 39.39 9.66 -14.15
CA ASP A 160 40.41 10.62 -13.75
C ASP A 160 40.43 10.80 -12.23
N GLY A 161 41.58 10.54 -11.59
CA GLY A 161 41.74 10.57 -10.15
C GLY A 161 41.23 9.33 -9.40
N GLY A 162 40.68 8.34 -10.10
CA GLY A 162 40.12 7.11 -9.53
C GLY A 162 41.06 6.34 -8.58
N PRO A 163 42.34 6.14 -8.92
CA PRO A 163 43.29 5.46 -8.03
C PRO A 163 43.49 6.13 -6.66
N ALA A 164 43.24 7.45 -6.52
CA ALA A 164 43.39 8.16 -5.26
C ALA A 164 42.25 7.91 -4.26
N LEU A 165 41.14 7.31 -4.70
CA LEU A 165 39.96 7.01 -3.86
C LEU A 165 40.03 5.65 -3.14
N LEU A 166 41.12 4.91 -3.35
CA LEU A 166 41.33 3.57 -2.79
C LEU A 166 42.23 3.56 -1.55
N GLY A 167 42.48 4.73 -0.96
CA GLY A 167 43.26 4.94 0.27
C GLY A 167 42.43 4.82 1.55
#